data_AF-W9NC19-F1
#
_entry.id   AF-W9NC19-F1
#
_cell.length_a   1.000
_cell.length_b   1.000
_cell.length_c   1.000
_cell.angle_alpha   90.00
_cell.angle_beta   90.00
_cell.angle_gamma   90.00
#
_symmetry.space_group_name_H-M   'P 1'
#
loop_
_entity.id
_entity.type
_entity.pdbx_description
1 polymer ?
#
loop_
_entity_poly.entity_id
_entity_poly.type
_entity_poly.pdbx_seq_one_letter_code
_entity_poly.pdbx_strand_id
1 'polypeptide(L)'
;MFAPAVSQLMEDFDFSSTLLSSLAVSIYVAGFALGPLIWAPLSEVYGRLTIYAISSVLFAAFLVGSAFATDLGMFLAFRLLSGCGGAASLACSGGTLADAIPKRERGKWIALLAIGPIMGPTIGPIIGGFVGQYIGWRWIFRLMAIMFGALLPLAVLYLRETYAPVILFGREARRRKAEGLPPLSIARSKITSKLKRSILRPFKLLFLSPVVLFLALYAAFCFGLMFLLFTTFSAVFKGQYGSSTGITGLAYIGMGVGALGGLIVQGKFSDRIMHQRAAKRGGDVKPDDRIPLMAYFSWSGFKSIPRNPHMDPYCGSISIPFHST
;
A
#
# COMPACT_ATOMS: atom_id res chain seq x y z
N MET A 1 -1.74 15.83 -3.69
CA MET A 1 -3.03 15.33 -3.18
C MET A 1 -4.11 16.34 -3.52
N PHE A 2 -5.30 15.89 -3.94
CA PHE A 2 -6.36 16.78 -4.47
C PHE A 2 -7.26 17.39 -3.38
N ALA A 3 -7.32 16.78 -2.18
CA ALA A 3 -8.20 17.19 -1.09
C ALA A 3 -8.32 18.72 -0.82
N PRO A 4 -7.23 19.54 -0.81
CA PRO A 4 -7.38 20.98 -0.57
C PRO A 4 -8.10 21.74 -1.71
N ALA A 5 -8.08 21.22 -2.94
CA ALA A 5 -8.65 21.84 -4.14
C ALA A 5 -10.09 21.38 -4.46
N VAL A 6 -10.75 20.64 -3.56
CA VAL A 6 -12.12 20.12 -3.76
C VAL A 6 -13.13 21.25 -4.01
N SER A 7 -12.97 22.41 -3.35
CA SER A 7 -13.87 23.55 -3.55
C SER A 7 -13.85 24.06 -5.00
N GLN A 8 -12.68 24.02 -5.66
CA GLN A 8 -12.55 24.45 -7.05
C GLN A 8 -13.18 23.46 -8.04
N LEU A 9 -13.22 22.17 -7.69
CA LEU A 9 -13.93 21.16 -8.47
C LEU A 9 -15.45 21.36 -8.39
N MET A 10 -15.95 21.72 -7.20
CA MET A 10 -17.37 22.02 -6.99
C MET A 10 -17.84 23.21 -7.82
N GLU A 11 -17.02 24.27 -7.88
CA GLU A 11 -17.28 25.45 -8.71
C GLU A 11 -17.23 25.12 -10.21
N ASP A 12 -16.26 24.32 -10.65
CA ASP A 12 -16.04 24.03 -12.07
C ASP A 12 -17.08 23.06 -12.67
N PHE A 13 -17.61 22.12 -11.88
CA PHE A 13 -18.67 21.21 -12.29
C PHE A 13 -20.06 21.61 -11.77
N ASP A 14 -20.18 22.82 -11.21
CA ASP A 14 -21.42 23.43 -10.71
C ASP A 14 -22.26 22.50 -9.81
N PHE A 15 -21.65 21.97 -8.74
CA PHE A 15 -22.36 21.17 -7.75
C PHE A 15 -22.03 21.57 -6.31
N SER A 16 -23.06 21.58 -5.46
CA SER A 16 -22.96 22.04 -4.07
C SER A 16 -23.06 20.93 -3.03
N SER A 17 -23.19 19.67 -3.45
CA SER A 17 -23.40 18.53 -2.55
C SER A 17 -22.13 18.13 -1.79
N THR A 18 -22.18 18.20 -0.45
CA THR A 18 -21.13 17.68 0.45
C THR A 18 -20.87 16.19 0.28
N LEU A 19 -21.89 15.42 -0.14
CA LEU A 19 -21.75 14.00 -0.42
C LEU A 19 -20.84 13.77 -1.63
N LEU A 20 -21.08 14.51 -2.72
CA LEU A 20 -20.31 14.38 -3.96
C LEU A 20 -18.87 14.86 -3.79
N SER A 21 -18.65 15.92 -3.01
CA SER A 21 -17.31 16.43 -2.73
C SER A 21 -16.47 15.46 -1.87
N SER A 22 -17.10 14.83 -0.88
CA SER A 22 -16.47 13.78 -0.07
C SER A 22 -16.19 12.53 -0.91
N LEU A 23 -17.12 12.15 -1.78
CA LEU A 23 -16.99 11.02 -2.71
C LEU A 23 -15.82 11.22 -3.68
N ALA A 24 -15.63 12.44 -4.21
CA ALA A 24 -14.54 12.78 -5.12
C ALA A 24 -13.14 12.50 -4.54
N VAL A 25 -12.99 12.59 -3.21
CA VAL A 25 -11.75 12.25 -2.51
C VAL A 25 -11.70 10.77 -2.13
N SER A 26 -12.78 10.23 -1.57
CA SER A 26 -12.82 8.88 -1.01
C SER A 26 -12.90 7.76 -2.05
N ILE A 27 -13.45 8.01 -3.24
CA ILE A 27 -13.59 6.99 -4.31
C ILE A 27 -12.23 6.47 -4.78
N TYR A 28 -11.18 7.30 -4.72
CA TYR A 28 -9.81 6.87 -4.97
C TYR A 28 -9.36 5.80 -3.95
N VAL A 29 -9.72 6.00 -2.67
CA VAL A 29 -9.39 5.07 -1.58
C VAL A 29 -10.16 3.75 -1.75
N ALA A 30 -11.40 3.82 -2.20
CA ALA A 30 -12.18 2.63 -2.53
C ALA A 30 -11.49 1.81 -3.64
N GLY A 31 -11.05 2.47 -4.72
CA GLY A 31 -10.26 1.84 -5.78
C GLY A 31 -8.95 1.25 -5.24
N PHE A 32 -8.27 1.99 -4.37
CA PHE A 32 -7.04 1.57 -3.72
C PHE A 32 -7.21 0.35 -2.81
N ALA A 33 -8.38 0.18 -2.19
CA ALA A 33 -8.71 -0.99 -1.39
C ALA A 33 -9.03 -2.23 -2.25
N LEU A 34 -9.61 -2.03 -3.44
CA LEU A 34 -9.96 -3.12 -4.36
C LEU A 34 -8.76 -3.62 -5.19
N GLY A 35 -7.85 -2.73 -5.57
CA GLY A 35 -6.69 -3.06 -6.41
C GLY A 35 -5.83 -4.23 -5.91
N PRO A 36 -5.47 -4.33 -4.61
CA PRO A 36 -4.65 -5.42 -4.09
C PRO A 36 -5.26 -6.81 -4.30
N LEU A 37 -6.60 -6.92 -4.36
CA LEU A 37 -7.31 -8.18 -4.61
C LEU A 37 -6.99 -8.75 -6.00
N ILE A 38 -6.65 -7.88 -6.95
CA ILE A 38 -6.31 -8.23 -8.33
C ILE A 38 -4.78 -8.33 -8.47
N TRP A 39 -4.06 -7.29 -8.04
CA TRP A 39 -2.63 -7.18 -8.31
C TRP A 39 -1.76 -8.14 -7.50
N ALA A 40 -2.09 -8.39 -6.23
CA ALA A 40 -1.26 -9.27 -5.40
C ALA A 40 -1.25 -10.72 -5.94
N PRO A 41 -2.40 -11.36 -6.23
CA PRO A 41 -2.42 -12.70 -6.83
C PRO A 41 -1.77 -12.76 -8.22
N LEU A 42 -2.02 -11.75 -9.07
CA LEU A 42 -1.41 -11.70 -10.40
C LEU A 42 0.11 -11.62 -10.33
N SER A 43 0.66 -10.91 -9.34
CA SER A 43 2.11 -10.77 -9.17
C SER A 43 2.80 -12.08 -8.75
N GLU A 44 2.07 -13.02 -8.16
CA GLU A 44 2.57 -14.37 -7.82
C GLU A 44 2.52 -15.35 -9.01
N VAL A 45 1.82 -14.98 -10.09
CA VAL A 45 1.67 -15.80 -11.30
C VAL A 45 2.55 -15.27 -12.42
N TYR A 46 2.48 -13.96 -12.68
CA TYR A 46 3.11 -13.32 -13.83
C TYR A 46 4.43 -12.59 -13.51
N GLY A 47 4.85 -12.58 -12.25
CA GLY A 47 6.05 -11.88 -11.78
C GLY A 47 5.74 -10.51 -11.20
N ARG A 48 6.69 -9.94 -10.43
CA ARG A 48 6.49 -8.63 -9.79
C ARG A 48 6.67 -7.49 -10.79
N LEU A 49 7.68 -7.57 -11.66
CA LEU A 49 8.06 -6.48 -12.55
C LEU A 49 6.96 -6.16 -13.55
N THR A 50 6.43 -7.20 -14.22
CA THR A 50 5.33 -7.06 -15.18
C THR A 50 4.11 -6.39 -14.55
N ILE A 51 3.77 -6.79 -13.32
CA ILE A 51 2.63 -6.22 -12.60
C ILE A 51 2.89 -4.78 -12.19
N TYR A 52 4.10 -4.42 -11.73
CA TYR A 52 4.44 -3.03 -11.49
C TYR A 52 4.35 -2.18 -12.75
N ALA A 53 4.87 -2.66 -13.89
CA ALA A 53 4.82 -1.92 -15.14
C ALA A 53 3.38 -1.69 -15.62
N ILE A 54 2.56 -2.74 -15.69
CA ILE A 54 1.17 -2.64 -16.15
C ILE A 54 0.34 -1.74 -15.22
N SER A 55 0.39 -1.99 -13.92
CA SER A 55 -0.37 -1.20 -12.95
C SER A 55 0.04 0.27 -12.92
N SER A 56 1.34 0.56 -13.08
CA SER A 56 1.84 1.93 -13.15
C SER A 56 1.42 2.63 -14.44
N VAL A 57 1.42 1.95 -15.58
CA VAL A 57 0.91 2.53 -16.84
C VAL A 57 -0.58 2.82 -16.72
N LEU A 58 -1.37 1.90 -16.16
CA LEU A 58 -2.80 2.12 -15.91
C LEU A 58 -3.02 3.29 -14.95
N PHE A 59 -2.26 3.36 -13.85
CA PHE A 59 -2.31 4.49 -12.93
C PHE A 59 -2.04 5.80 -13.66
N ALA A 60 -0.97 5.89 -14.45
CA ALA A 60 -0.61 7.08 -15.22
C ALA A 60 -1.70 7.47 -16.23
N ALA A 61 -2.25 6.51 -16.97
CA ALA A 61 -3.29 6.75 -17.95
C ALA A 61 -4.58 7.31 -17.32
N PHE A 62 -5.06 6.70 -16.24
CA PHE A 62 -6.26 7.18 -15.53
C PHE A 62 -6.01 8.47 -14.75
N LEU A 63 -4.78 8.71 -14.31
CA LEU A 63 -4.39 9.98 -13.72
C LEU A 63 -4.45 11.12 -14.74
N VAL A 64 -3.97 10.89 -15.96
CA VAL A 64 -4.13 11.82 -17.10
C VAL A 64 -5.61 11.99 -17.43
N GLY A 65 -6.39 10.91 -17.49
CA GLY A 65 -7.84 10.98 -17.69
C GLY A 65 -8.55 11.87 -16.65
N SER A 66 -8.14 11.77 -15.38
CA SER A 66 -8.67 12.63 -14.31
C SER A 66 -8.34 14.12 -14.52
N ALA A 67 -7.22 14.44 -15.19
CA ALA A 67 -6.82 15.81 -15.50
C ALA A 67 -7.62 16.46 -16.63
N PHE A 68 -8.15 15.63 -17.54
CA PHE A 68 -8.91 16.04 -18.71
C PHE A 68 -10.40 15.69 -18.60
N ALA A 69 -10.87 15.33 -17.40
CA ALA A 69 -12.27 15.03 -17.17
C ALA A 69 -13.15 16.27 -17.43
N THR A 70 -14.21 16.06 -18.22
CA THR A 70 -15.19 17.08 -18.61
C THR A 70 -16.45 17.06 -17.76
N ASP A 71 -16.70 15.95 -17.06
CA ASP A 71 -17.83 15.78 -16.16
C ASP A 71 -17.42 15.06 -14.86
N LEU A 72 -18.29 15.18 -13.85
CA LEU A 72 -18.06 14.57 -12.54
C LEU A 72 -18.03 13.04 -12.61
N GLY A 73 -18.86 12.40 -13.43
CA GLY A 73 -18.91 10.94 -13.56
C GLY A 73 -17.60 10.38 -14.13
N MET A 74 -17.10 10.98 -15.21
CA MET A 74 -15.80 10.69 -15.80
C MET A 74 -14.67 10.89 -14.80
N PHE A 75 -14.70 12.01 -14.05
CA PHE A 75 -13.72 12.28 -13.01
C PHE A 75 -13.73 11.18 -11.92
N LEU A 76 -14.91 10.81 -11.42
CA LEU A 76 -15.08 9.77 -10.40
C LEU A 76 -14.62 8.39 -10.91
N ALA A 77 -14.97 8.02 -12.14
CA ALA A 77 -14.57 6.76 -12.75
C ALA A 77 -13.04 6.67 -12.89
N PHE A 78 -12.39 7.71 -13.42
CA PHE A 78 -10.93 7.74 -13.51
C PHE A 78 -10.25 7.78 -12.15
N ARG A 79 -10.88 8.40 -11.14
CA ARG A 79 -10.38 8.34 -9.77
C ARG A 79 -10.43 6.95 -9.16
N LEU A 80 -11.51 6.21 -9.38
CA LEU A 80 -11.62 4.83 -8.95
C LEU A 80 -10.54 3.95 -9.62
N LEU A 81 -10.40 4.09 -10.93
CA LEU A 81 -9.47 3.28 -11.73
C LEU A 81 -8.00 3.62 -11.46
N SER A 82 -7.67 4.90 -11.28
CA SER A 82 -6.33 5.30 -10.81
C SER A 82 -6.05 4.78 -9.40
N GLY A 83 -7.01 4.83 -8.48
CA GLY A 83 -6.87 4.21 -7.16
C GLY A 83 -6.53 2.72 -7.26
N CYS A 84 -7.24 1.99 -8.12
CA CYS A 84 -7.01 0.57 -8.37
C CYS A 84 -5.59 0.30 -8.93
N GLY A 85 -5.15 1.07 -9.94
CA GLY A 85 -3.81 0.95 -10.52
C GLY A 85 -2.70 1.28 -9.51
N GLY A 86 -2.88 2.35 -8.72
CA GLY A 86 -1.88 2.81 -7.76
C GLY A 86 -1.65 1.86 -6.57
N ALA A 87 -2.60 0.96 -6.30
CA ALA A 87 -2.51 0.02 -5.17
C ALA A 87 -1.48 -1.10 -5.36
N ALA A 88 -1.13 -1.43 -6.60
CA ALA A 88 -0.21 -2.53 -6.90
C ALA A 88 1.16 -2.34 -6.25
N SER A 89 1.69 -1.11 -6.25
CA SER A 89 2.97 -0.75 -5.65
C SER A 89 3.00 -1.08 -4.16
N LEU A 90 1.96 -0.67 -3.41
CA LEU A 90 1.90 -0.96 -1.98
C LEU A 90 1.67 -2.46 -1.73
N ALA A 91 0.76 -3.08 -2.48
CA ALA A 91 0.40 -4.49 -2.29
C ALA A 91 1.55 -5.46 -2.59
N CYS A 92 2.33 -5.22 -3.64
CA CYS A 92 3.38 -6.14 -4.09
C CYS A 92 4.75 -5.85 -3.47
N SER A 93 4.95 -4.65 -2.90
CA SER A 93 6.27 -4.23 -2.40
C SER A 93 6.75 -5.06 -1.20
N GLY A 94 5.85 -5.45 -0.30
CA GLY A 94 6.19 -6.37 0.79
C GLY A 94 6.68 -7.73 0.28
N GLY A 95 6.05 -8.26 -0.78
CA GLY A 95 6.49 -9.49 -1.45
C GLY A 95 7.84 -9.31 -2.15
N THR A 96 8.05 -8.19 -2.81
CA THR A 96 9.31 -7.86 -3.49
C THR A 96 10.48 -7.76 -2.51
N LEU A 97 10.29 -7.08 -1.37
CA LEU A 97 11.28 -7.04 -0.30
C LEU A 97 11.52 -8.43 0.31
N ALA A 98 10.48 -9.25 0.40
CA ALA A 98 10.62 -10.62 0.89
C ALA A 98 11.40 -11.53 -0.06
N ASP A 99 11.30 -11.27 -1.37
CA ASP A 99 12.00 -12.02 -2.41
C ASP A 99 13.46 -11.54 -2.58
N ALA A 100 13.72 -10.24 -2.37
CA ALA A 100 15.04 -9.62 -2.62
C ALA A 100 15.95 -9.53 -1.37
N ILE A 101 15.38 -9.38 -0.16
CA ILE A 101 16.15 -9.05 1.04
C ILE A 101 16.22 -10.22 2.03
N PRO A 102 17.43 -10.54 2.56
CA PRO A 102 17.60 -11.53 3.63
C PRO A 102 16.74 -11.23 4.87
N LYS A 103 16.24 -12.28 5.53
CA LYS A 103 15.31 -12.17 6.66
C LYS A 103 15.83 -11.23 7.79
N ARG A 104 17.14 -11.25 8.07
CA ARG A 104 17.77 -10.46 9.15
C ARG A 104 17.67 -8.95 8.93
N GLU A 105 17.74 -8.48 7.69
CA GLU A 105 17.77 -7.04 7.37
C GLU A 105 16.42 -6.51 6.91
N ARG A 106 15.46 -7.41 6.67
CA ARG A 106 14.13 -7.10 6.14
C ARG A 106 13.38 -6.05 6.96
N GLY A 107 13.53 -6.06 8.28
CA GLY A 107 12.89 -5.08 9.17
C GLY A 107 13.26 -3.63 8.83
N LYS A 108 14.54 -3.36 8.54
CA LYS A 108 15.04 -2.02 8.18
C LYS A 108 14.45 -1.56 6.84
N TRP A 109 14.42 -2.43 5.84
CA TRP A 109 13.92 -2.11 4.51
C TRP A 109 12.40 -1.93 4.50
N ILE A 110 11.65 -2.69 5.29
CA ILE A 110 10.21 -2.49 5.49
C ILE A 110 9.94 -1.14 6.18
N ALA A 111 10.75 -0.77 7.19
CA ALA A 111 10.62 0.53 7.84
C ALA A 111 10.91 1.70 6.89
N LEU A 112 11.93 1.57 6.03
CA LEU A 112 12.22 2.56 4.99
C LEU A 112 11.07 2.68 3.99
N LEU A 113 10.47 1.54 3.60
CA LEU A 113 9.31 1.52 2.72
C LEU A 113 8.11 2.24 3.32
N ALA A 114 7.91 2.16 4.64
CA ALA A 114 6.82 2.84 5.33
C ALA A 114 6.93 4.38 5.29
N ILE A 115 8.12 4.94 5.04
CA ILE A 115 8.30 6.39 4.89
C ILE A 115 7.49 6.93 3.71
N GLY A 116 7.40 6.19 2.60
CA GLY A 116 6.67 6.64 1.40
C GLY A 116 5.18 6.93 1.69
N PRO A 117 4.40 5.96 2.18
CA PRO A 117 3.00 6.16 2.57
C PRO A 117 2.78 7.19 3.67
N ILE A 118 3.78 7.45 4.53
CA ILE A 118 3.70 8.47 5.59
C ILE A 118 3.94 9.87 5.03
N MET A 119 4.99 10.03 4.22
CA MET A 119 5.40 11.34 3.68
C MET A 119 4.52 11.81 2.51
N GLY A 120 3.97 10.87 1.75
CA GLY A 120 3.10 11.18 0.60
C GLY A 120 1.91 12.08 0.98
N PRO A 121 1.11 11.73 2.01
CA PRO A 121 0.03 12.58 2.51
C PRO A 121 0.47 13.84 3.26
N THR A 122 1.75 14.00 3.59
CA THR A 122 2.28 15.25 4.14
C THR A 122 2.66 16.22 3.03
N ILE A 123 3.46 15.78 2.06
CA ILE A 123 3.97 16.61 0.96
C ILE A 123 2.86 16.87 -0.06
N GLY A 124 1.99 15.89 -0.28
CA GLY A 124 0.95 15.92 -1.28
C GLY A 124 -0.02 17.09 -1.15
N PRO A 125 -0.61 17.36 0.03
CA PRO A 125 -1.51 18.50 0.26
C PRO A 125 -0.82 19.86 0.14
N ILE A 126 0.46 19.96 0.49
CA ILE A 126 1.23 21.20 0.36
C ILE A 126 1.31 21.58 -1.12
N ILE A 127 1.84 20.67 -1.95
CA ILE A 127 1.95 20.89 -3.40
C ILE A 127 0.55 21.08 -4.01
N GLY A 128 -0.42 20.25 -3.64
CA GLY A 128 -1.79 20.32 -4.16
C GLY A 128 -2.52 21.61 -3.78
N GLY A 129 -2.29 22.13 -2.58
CA GLY A 129 -2.90 23.37 -2.10
C GLY A 129 -2.39 24.59 -2.87
N PHE A 130 -1.07 24.71 -3.02
CA PHE A 130 -0.46 25.82 -3.77
C PHE A 130 -0.75 25.75 -5.28
N VAL A 131 -0.58 24.58 -5.90
CA VAL A 131 -0.88 24.41 -7.33
C VAL A 131 -2.35 24.65 -7.62
N GLY A 132 -3.24 24.12 -6.76
CA GLY A 132 -4.68 24.37 -6.86
C GLY A 132 -5.00 25.85 -6.75
N GLN A 133 -4.45 26.55 -5.76
CA GLN A 133 -4.74 27.97 -5.52
C GLN A 133 -4.33 28.89 -6.68
N TYR A 134 -3.13 28.70 -7.27
CA TYR A 134 -2.57 29.65 -8.23
C TYR A 134 -2.80 29.26 -9.69
N ILE A 135 -2.86 27.97 -10.01
CA ILE A 135 -2.89 27.47 -11.40
C ILE A 135 -4.19 26.71 -11.70
N GLY A 136 -4.83 26.18 -10.65
CA GLY A 136 -6.10 25.46 -10.74
C GLY A 136 -5.98 23.96 -10.47
N TRP A 137 -7.10 23.34 -10.09
CA TRP A 137 -7.15 21.96 -9.61
C TRP A 137 -6.74 20.92 -10.66
N ARG A 138 -7.01 21.16 -11.95
CA ARG A 138 -6.61 20.25 -13.05
C ARG A 138 -5.09 20.10 -13.15
N TRP A 139 -4.35 21.17 -12.86
CA TRP A 139 -2.88 21.14 -12.89
C TRP A 139 -2.26 20.27 -11.81
N ILE A 140 -2.97 20.02 -10.71
CA ILE A 140 -2.53 19.06 -9.69
C ILE A 140 -2.34 17.68 -10.32
N PHE A 141 -3.27 17.27 -11.18
CA PHE A 141 -3.23 15.99 -11.88
C PHE A 141 -2.19 15.95 -12.99
N ARG A 142 -2.09 17.04 -13.77
CA ARG A 142 -1.08 17.16 -14.83
C ARG A 142 0.33 17.08 -14.24
N LEU A 143 0.59 17.78 -13.14
CA LEU A 143 1.88 17.75 -12.45
C LEU A 143 2.19 16.35 -11.91
N MET A 144 1.22 15.67 -11.29
CA MET A 144 1.41 14.28 -10.85
C MET A 144 1.69 13.35 -12.03
N ALA A 145 0.99 13.50 -13.15
CA ALA A 145 1.19 12.71 -14.34
C ALA A 145 2.57 12.94 -14.97
N ILE A 146 3.07 14.19 -14.97
CA ILE A 146 4.42 14.51 -15.44
C ILE A 146 5.47 13.88 -14.54
N MET A 147 5.39 14.07 -13.22
CA MET A 147 6.37 13.50 -12.29
C MET A 147 6.37 11.96 -12.35
N PHE A 148 5.19 11.35 -12.32
CA PHE A 148 5.06 9.91 -12.38
C PHE A 148 5.48 9.36 -13.75
N GLY A 149 5.08 10.03 -14.83
CA GLY A 149 5.45 9.68 -16.20
C GLY A 149 6.94 9.85 -16.49
N ALA A 150 7.65 10.74 -15.79
CA ALA A 150 9.11 10.84 -15.88
C ALA A 150 9.82 9.73 -15.11
N LEU A 151 9.30 9.37 -13.93
CA LEU A 151 9.88 8.32 -13.09
C LEU A 151 9.57 6.90 -13.59
N LEU A 152 8.44 6.70 -14.27
CA LEU A 152 8.00 5.38 -14.73
C LEU A 152 8.96 4.72 -15.73
N PRO A 153 9.44 5.39 -16.81
CA PRO A 153 10.44 4.82 -17.71
C PRO A 153 11.73 4.46 -16.98
N LEU A 154 12.20 5.33 -16.08
CA LEU A 154 13.37 5.05 -15.25
C LEU A 154 13.14 3.79 -14.41
N ALA A 155 11.99 3.69 -13.75
CA ALA A 155 11.63 2.50 -12.97
C ALA A 155 11.61 1.24 -13.86
N VAL A 156 10.99 1.27 -15.04
CA VAL A 156 10.92 0.11 -15.94
C VAL A 156 12.30 -0.30 -16.48
N LEU A 157 13.19 0.66 -16.74
CA LEU A 157 14.54 0.39 -17.23
C LEU A 157 15.48 -0.18 -16.16
N TYR A 158 15.36 0.30 -14.90
CA TYR A 158 16.26 -0.09 -13.81
C TYR A 158 15.74 -1.27 -12.98
N LEU A 159 14.41 -1.43 -12.83
CA LEU A 159 13.87 -2.55 -12.04
C LEU A 159 14.05 -3.86 -12.79
N ARG A 160 14.54 -4.86 -12.06
CA ARG A 160 14.67 -6.24 -12.52
C ARG A 160 13.64 -7.12 -11.83
N GLU A 161 13.25 -8.20 -12.50
CA GLU A 161 12.38 -9.19 -11.89
C GLU A 161 13.03 -9.79 -10.65
N THR A 162 12.28 -9.82 -9.54
CA THR A 162 12.72 -10.35 -8.25
C THR A 162 12.10 -11.71 -7.94
N TYR A 163 11.02 -12.10 -8.62
CA TYR A 163 10.31 -13.33 -8.34
C TYR A 163 11.05 -14.57 -8.88
N ALA A 164 11.62 -15.37 -7.98
CA ALA A 164 12.46 -16.51 -8.32
C ALA A 164 11.81 -17.51 -9.31
N PRO A 165 10.53 -17.91 -9.17
CA PRO A 165 9.91 -18.84 -10.12
C PRO A 165 9.90 -18.33 -11.57
N VAL A 166 9.68 -17.04 -11.78
CA VAL A 166 9.69 -16.44 -13.14
C VAL A 166 11.10 -16.35 -13.69
N ILE A 167 12.08 -16.02 -12.86
CA ILE A 167 13.50 -15.99 -13.24
C ILE A 167 13.96 -17.38 -13.68
N LEU A 168 13.65 -18.41 -12.88
CA LEU A 168 14.03 -19.79 -13.16
C LEU A 168 13.34 -20.31 -14.43
N PHE A 169 12.05 -20.04 -14.61
CA PHE A 169 11.31 -20.38 -15.83
C PHE A 169 11.95 -19.75 -17.08
N GLY A 170 12.34 -18.47 -17.01
CA GLY A 170 13.00 -17.78 -18.12
C GLY A 170 14.43 -18.28 -18.40
N ARG A 171 15.13 -18.84 -17.40
CA ARG A 171 16.44 -19.51 -17.61
C ARG A 171 16.26 -20.86 -18.27
N GLU A 172 15.29 -21.67 -17.81
CA GLU A 172 15.01 -22.97 -18.39
C GLU A 172 14.50 -22.85 -19.83
N ALA A 173 13.62 -21.90 -20.12
CA ALA A 173 13.14 -21.63 -21.47
C ALA A 173 14.28 -21.27 -22.44
N ARG A 174 15.26 -20.47 -21.99
CA ARG A 174 16.47 -20.14 -22.77
C ARG A 174 17.36 -21.35 -23.00
N ARG A 175 17.58 -22.17 -21.97
CA ARG A 175 18.34 -23.42 -22.07
C ARG A 175 17.71 -24.38 -23.08
N ARG A 176 16.40 -24.63 -22.96
CA ARG A 176 15.66 -25.50 -23.88
C ARG A 176 15.71 -25.02 -25.31
N LYS A 177 15.59 -23.71 -25.53
CA LYS A 177 15.73 -23.11 -26.87
C LYS A 177 17.14 -23.33 -27.45
N ALA A 178 18.19 -23.23 -26.63
CA ALA A 178 19.55 -23.53 -27.06
C ALA A 178 19.77 -25.03 -27.35
N GLU A 179 19.10 -25.91 -26.61
CA GLU A 179 19.15 -27.37 -26.78
C GLU A 179 18.16 -27.89 -27.85
N GLY A 180 17.40 -27.02 -28.54
CA GLY A 180 16.41 -27.41 -29.55
C GLY A 180 15.18 -28.15 -29.00
N LEU A 181 14.96 -28.10 -27.69
CA LEU A 181 13.87 -28.79 -27.00
C LEU A 181 12.54 -28.02 -27.15
N PRO A 182 11.38 -28.71 -27.08
CA PRO A 182 10.08 -28.07 -27.14
C PRO A 182 9.88 -27.04 -26.00
N PRO A 183 9.13 -25.95 -26.25
CA PRO A 183 8.92 -24.89 -25.28
C PRO A 183 8.21 -25.42 -24.04
N LEU A 184 8.55 -24.85 -22.88
CA LEU A 184 7.84 -25.15 -21.64
C LEU A 184 6.38 -24.71 -21.76
N SER A 185 5.45 -25.67 -21.74
CA SER A 185 4.03 -25.38 -21.60
C SER A 185 3.64 -25.45 -20.12
N ILE A 186 3.28 -24.32 -19.53
CA ILE A 186 2.61 -24.33 -18.23
C ILE A 186 1.14 -24.68 -18.49
N ALA A 187 0.65 -25.76 -17.89
CA ALA A 187 -0.75 -26.14 -18.01
C ALA A 187 -1.67 -25.00 -17.52
N ARG A 188 -2.62 -24.56 -18.36
CA ARG A 188 -3.57 -23.50 -18.03
C ARG A 188 -4.35 -23.79 -16.74
N SER A 189 -4.61 -25.06 -16.44
CA SER A 189 -5.23 -25.53 -15.19
C SER A 189 -4.39 -25.26 -13.94
N LYS A 190 -3.05 -25.33 -14.03
CA LYS A 190 -2.14 -24.98 -12.93
C LYS A 190 -2.14 -23.47 -12.67
N ILE A 191 -2.30 -22.63 -13.70
CA ILE A 191 -2.40 -21.18 -13.56
C ILE A 191 -3.73 -20.78 -12.90
N THR A 192 -4.86 -21.30 -13.37
CA THR A 192 -6.18 -20.97 -12.83
C THR A 192 -6.35 -21.43 -11.39
N SER A 193 -5.86 -22.62 -11.05
CA SER A 193 -5.87 -23.13 -9.67
C SER A 193 -4.96 -22.31 -8.73
N LYS A 194 -3.76 -21.92 -9.18
CA LYS A 194 -2.86 -21.04 -8.41
C LYS A 194 -3.51 -19.68 -8.17
N LEU A 195 -4.09 -19.07 -9.21
CA LEU A 195 -4.77 -17.77 -9.11
C LEU A 195 -5.98 -17.85 -8.17
N LYS A 196 -6.83 -18.87 -8.31
CA LYS A 196 -7.98 -19.11 -7.43
C LYS A 196 -7.54 -19.27 -5.97
N ARG A 197 -6.45 -20.01 -5.73
CA ARG A 197 -5.89 -20.18 -4.37
C ARG A 197 -5.34 -18.88 -3.81
N SER A 198 -4.60 -18.09 -4.60
CA SER A 198 -4.05 -16.80 -4.17
C SER A 198 -5.14 -15.76 -3.89
N ILE A 199 -6.25 -15.75 -4.64
CA ILE A 199 -7.40 -14.87 -4.38
C ILE A 199 -8.18 -15.33 -3.14
N LEU A 200 -8.49 -16.62 -3.01
CA LEU A 200 -9.34 -17.13 -1.92
C LEU A 200 -8.63 -17.16 -0.56
N ARG A 201 -7.30 -17.28 -0.53
CA ARG A 201 -6.54 -17.45 0.71
C ARG A 201 -6.69 -16.25 1.67
N PRO A 202 -6.55 -14.97 1.24
CA PRO A 202 -6.81 -13.82 2.10
C PRO A 202 -8.22 -13.80 2.68
N PHE A 203 -9.26 -14.08 1.89
CA PHE A 203 -10.64 -14.13 2.38
C PHE A 203 -10.85 -15.25 3.39
N LYS A 204 -10.30 -16.44 3.13
CA LYS A 204 -10.34 -17.54 4.10
C LYS A 204 -9.66 -17.16 5.41
N LEU A 205 -8.48 -16.54 5.35
CA LEU A 205 -7.79 -16.07 6.55
C LEU A 205 -8.58 -15.00 7.29
N LEU A 206 -9.19 -14.06 6.56
CA LEU A 206 -9.99 -12.98 7.14
C LEU A 206 -11.21 -13.49 7.90
N PHE A 207 -11.96 -14.45 7.34
CA PHE A 207 -13.21 -14.93 7.95
C PHE A 207 -13.04 -16.14 8.85
N LEU A 208 -12.06 -17.02 8.60
CA LEU A 208 -11.87 -18.24 9.40
C LEU A 208 -10.86 -18.04 10.54
N SER A 209 -9.99 -17.03 10.49
CA SER A 209 -9.06 -16.75 11.58
C SER A 209 -9.52 -15.52 12.38
N PRO A 210 -10.02 -15.69 13.62
CA PRO A 210 -10.52 -14.56 14.42
C PRO A 210 -9.43 -13.52 14.71
N VAL A 211 -8.18 -13.96 14.90
CA VAL A 211 -7.04 -13.05 15.13
C VAL A 211 -6.82 -12.11 13.94
N VAL A 212 -6.87 -12.64 12.72
CA VAL A 212 -6.70 -11.84 11.49
C VAL A 212 -7.86 -10.86 11.32
N LEU A 213 -9.09 -11.28 11.63
CA LEU A 213 -10.26 -10.41 11.57
C LEU A 213 -10.12 -9.20 12.51
N PHE A 214 -9.77 -9.42 13.77
CA PHE A 214 -9.62 -8.32 14.74
C PHE A 214 -8.47 -7.37 14.38
N LEU A 215 -7.35 -7.89 13.90
CA LEU A 215 -6.25 -7.07 13.41
C LEU A 215 -6.64 -6.26 12.17
N ALA A 216 -7.40 -6.86 11.25
CA ALA A 216 -7.90 -6.17 10.06
C ALA A 216 -8.89 -5.07 10.42
N LEU A 217 -9.82 -5.31 11.34
CA LEU A 217 -10.77 -4.31 11.84
C LEU A 217 -10.05 -3.15 12.52
N TYR A 218 -9.06 -3.43 13.37
CA TYR A 218 -8.24 -2.40 13.99
C TYR A 218 -7.46 -1.57 12.96
N ALA A 219 -6.82 -2.21 11.98
CA ALA A 219 -6.11 -1.52 10.90
C ALA A 219 -7.07 -0.66 10.05
N ALA A 220 -8.27 -1.18 9.74
CA ALA A 220 -9.30 -0.45 9.02
C ALA A 220 -9.78 0.78 9.80
N PHE A 221 -9.97 0.65 11.12
CA PHE A 221 -10.33 1.77 11.99
C PHE A 221 -9.24 2.85 12.03
N CYS A 222 -7.97 2.48 12.24
CA CYS A 222 -6.86 3.43 12.22
C CYS A 222 -6.72 4.13 10.86
N PHE A 223 -6.83 3.38 9.76
CA PHE A 223 -6.76 3.94 8.41
C PHE A 223 -7.94 4.86 8.11
N GLY A 224 -9.16 4.47 8.53
CA GLY A 224 -10.37 5.29 8.43
C GLY A 224 -10.23 6.61 9.18
N LEU A 225 -9.73 6.59 10.43
CA LEU A 225 -9.46 7.79 11.21
C LEU A 225 -8.43 8.70 10.51
N MET A 226 -7.37 8.12 9.96
CA MET A 226 -6.35 8.88 9.22
C MET A 226 -6.96 9.59 7.99
N PHE A 227 -7.79 8.90 7.21
CA PHE A 227 -8.46 9.51 6.05
C PHE A 227 -9.51 10.53 6.43
N LEU A 228 -10.26 10.29 7.52
CA LEU A 228 -11.20 11.26 8.06
C LEU A 228 -10.47 12.55 8.48
N LEU A 229 -9.29 12.41 9.08
CA LEU A 229 -8.44 13.55 9.42
C LEU A 229 -8.03 14.30 8.14
N PHE A 230 -7.60 13.59 7.08
CA PHE A 230 -7.25 14.21 5.80
C PHE A 230 -8.39 14.97 5.13
N THR A 231 -9.64 14.53 5.25
CA THR A 231 -10.77 15.25 4.64
C THR A 231 -11.22 16.42 5.51
N THR A 232 -11.24 16.22 6.83
CA THR A 232 -11.79 17.20 7.78
C THR A 232 -10.84 18.36 8.02
N PHE A 233 -9.53 18.13 8.00
CA PHE A 233 -8.54 19.20 8.23
C PHE A 233 -8.73 20.35 7.24
N SER A 234 -8.88 20.03 5.95
CA SER A 234 -9.10 21.06 4.93
C SER A 234 -10.40 21.83 5.14
N ALA A 235 -11.47 21.13 5.52
CA ALA A 235 -12.78 21.74 5.74
C ALA A 235 -12.77 22.69 6.96
N VAL A 236 -12.14 22.28 8.06
CA VAL A 236 -12.08 23.10 9.30
C VAL A 236 -11.24 24.35 9.09
N PHE A 237 -10.05 24.24 8.51
CA PHE A 237 -9.17 25.40 8.30
C PHE A 237 -9.72 26.40 7.29
N LYS A 238 -10.43 25.94 6.25
CA LYS A 238 -11.15 26.85 5.34
C LYS A 238 -12.39 27.46 6.00
N GLY A 239 -13.24 26.63 6.61
CA GLY A 239 -14.55 27.07 7.10
C GLY A 239 -14.50 27.91 8.37
N GLN A 240 -13.68 27.53 9.35
CA GLN A 240 -13.63 28.21 10.66
C GLN A 240 -12.56 29.32 10.70
N TYR A 241 -11.42 29.09 10.05
CA TYR A 241 -10.28 30.01 10.11
C TYR A 241 -10.14 30.89 8.86
N GLY A 242 -11.03 30.76 7.87
CA GLY A 242 -10.98 31.54 6.63
C GLY A 242 -9.65 31.40 5.85
N SER A 243 -8.92 30.32 6.08
CA SER A 243 -7.57 30.16 5.51
C SER A 243 -7.62 29.91 4.01
N SER A 244 -6.66 30.47 3.28
CA SER A 244 -6.50 30.20 1.85
C SER A 244 -6.10 28.75 1.58
N THR A 245 -6.44 28.23 0.40
CA THR A 245 -6.20 26.84 -0.01
C THR A 245 -4.75 26.38 0.18
N GLY A 246 -3.77 27.25 -0.07
CA GLY A 246 -2.35 27.00 0.12
C GLY A 246 -1.97 26.87 1.60
N ILE A 247 -2.40 27.81 2.45
CA ILE A 247 -2.13 27.80 3.90
C ILE A 247 -2.72 26.55 4.54
N THR A 248 -3.93 26.16 4.15
CA THR A 248 -4.56 24.89 4.57
C THR A 248 -3.70 23.67 4.23
N GLY A 249 -2.95 23.70 3.11
CA GLY A 249 -2.00 22.66 2.73
C GLY A 249 -0.81 22.54 3.69
N LEU A 250 -0.29 23.65 4.24
CA LEU A 250 0.80 23.63 5.23
C LEU A 250 0.38 22.98 6.56
N ALA A 251 -0.90 23.01 6.89
CA ALA A 251 -1.43 22.47 8.13
C ALA A 251 -1.16 20.93 8.25
N TYR A 252 -0.92 20.24 7.12
CA TYR A 252 -0.55 18.83 7.06
C TYR A 252 0.90 18.54 7.50
N ILE A 253 1.77 19.55 7.62
CA ILE A 253 3.14 19.39 8.11
C ILE A 253 3.14 18.80 9.53
N GLY A 254 2.23 19.27 10.39
CA GLY A 254 2.10 18.77 11.77
C GLY A 254 1.83 17.26 11.80
N MET A 255 1.01 16.77 10.87
CA MET A 255 0.75 15.34 10.73
C MET A 255 1.98 14.56 10.28
N GLY A 256 2.75 15.11 9.33
CA GLY A 256 4.01 14.50 8.88
C GLY A 256 5.06 14.42 9.98
N VAL A 257 5.24 15.51 10.75
CA VAL A 257 6.16 15.53 11.90
C VAL A 257 5.72 14.51 12.96
N GLY A 258 4.42 14.44 13.27
CA GLY A 258 3.87 13.45 14.19
C GLY A 258 4.09 12.01 13.72
N ALA A 259 3.87 11.73 12.43
CA ALA A 259 4.04 10.41 11.86
C ALA A 259 5.52 9.98 11.77
N LEU A 260 6.44 10.90 11.41
CA LEU A 260 7.88 10.65 11.45
C LEU A 260 8.39 10.43 12.88
N GLY A 261 7.94 11.26 13.83
CA GLY A 261 8.24 11.10 15.24
C GLY A 261 7.77 9.74 15.76
N GLY A 262 6.53 9.37 15.42
CA GLY A 262 5.96 8.06 15.73
C GLY A 262 6.78 6.91 15.15
N LEU A 263 7.17 6.99 13.88
CA LEU A 263 8.00 5.97 13.21
C LEU A 263 9.37 5.80 13.89
N ILE A 264 10.02 6.90 14.29
CA ILE A 264 11.33 6.87 14.96
C ILE A 264 11.20 6.27 16.36
N VAL A 265 10.22 6.73 17.15
CA VAL A 265 9.99 6.24 18.51
C VAL A 265 9.62 4.76 18.49
N GLN A 266 8.67 4.37 17.63
CA GLN A 266 8.24 2.99 17.48
C GLN A 266 9.40 2.09 17.00
N GLY A 267 10.16 2.52 15.99
CA GLY A 267 11.30 1.77 15.46
C GLY A 267 12.36 1.50 16.53
N LYS A 268 12.82 2.56 17.22
CA LYS A 268 13.83 2.44 18.28
C LYS A 268 13.36 1.53 19.42
N PHE A 269 12.11 1.68 19.85
CA PHE A 269 11.59 0.91 20.97
C PHE A 269 11.29 -0.55 20.58
N SER A 270 10.84 -0.79 19.34
CA SER A 270 10.64 -2.13 18.78
C SER A 270 11.93 -2.91 18.67
N ASP A 271 12.96 -2.30 18.06
CA ASP A 271 14.25 -2.95 17.90
C ASP A 271 14.90 -3.21 19.26
N ARG A 272 14.79 -2.27 20.21
CA ARG A 272 15.29 -2.46 21.58
C ARG A 272 14.64 -3.67 22.27
N ILE A 273 13.31 -3.79 22.24
CA ILE A 273 12.61 -4.93 22.84
C ILE A 273 12.96 -6.25 22.15
N MET A 274 13.03 -6.23 20.81
CA MET A 274 13.39 -7.39 20.01
C MET A 274 14.79 -7.90 20.38
N HIS A 275 15.79 -7.00 20.42
CA HIS A 275 17.16 -7.36 20.78
C HIS A 275 17.28 -7.84 22.23
N GLN A 276 16.58 -7.21 23.18
CA GLN A 276 16.56 -7.66 24.57
C GLN A 276 16.00 -9.07 24.75
N ARG A 277 15.02 -9.46 23.93
CA ARG A 277 14.40 -10.79 23.99
C ARG A 277 15.20 -11.84 23.24
N ALA A 278 15.77 -11.48 22.10
CA ALA A 278 16.69 -12.34 21.37
C ALA A 278 17.94 -12.64 22.21
N ALA A 279 18.47 -11.65 22.94
CA ALA A 279 19.59 -11.84 23.87
C ALA A 279 19.29 -12.88 24.96
N LYS A 280 18.05 -12.94 25.45
CA LYS A 280 17.62 -13.97 26.43
C LYS A 280 17.53 -15.39 25.85
N ARG A 281 17.62 -15.54 24.52
CA ARG A 281 17.51 -16.82 23.80
C ARG A 281 18.76 -17.16 22.99
N GLY A 282 19.90 -16.59 23.34
CA GLY A 282 21.16 -16.84 22.62
C GLY A 282 21.23 -16.24 21.21
N GLY A 283 20.42 -15.21 20.92
CA GLY A 283 20.47 -14.47 19.65
C GLY A 283 19.42 -14.88 18.60
N ASP A 284 18.56 -15.87 18.88
CA ASP A 284 17.47 -16.24 17.97
C ASP A 284 16.36 -15.19 17.99
N VAL A 285 16.11 -14.56 16.83
CA VAL A 285 15.09 -13.52 16.66
C VAL A 285 13.82 -14.14 16.10
N LYS A 286 12.74 -14.16 16.89
CA LYS A 286 11.43 -14.63 16.42
C LYS A 286 10.54 -13.46 16.00
N PRO A 287 9.69 -13.63 14.98
CA PRO A 287 8.71 -12.60 14.59
C PRO A 287 7.81 -12.16 15.76
N ASP A 288 7.51 -13.08 16.67
CA ASP A 288 6.64 -12.86 17.83
C ASP A 288 7.24 -11.90 18.87
N ASP A 289 8.54 -11.64 18.83
CA ASP A 289 9.22 -10.75 19.79
C ASP A 289 8.73 -9.31 19.69
N ARG A 290 8.14 -8.93 18.55
CA ARG A 290 7.56 -7.60 18.29
C ARG A 290 6.10 -7.48 18.77
N ILE A 291 5.41 -8.60 19.01
CA ILE A 291 3.96 -8.62 19.32
C ILE A 291 3.65 -7.83 20.59
N PRO A 292 4.41 -7.90 21.70
CA PRO A 292 4.01 -7.18 22.92
C PRO A 292 4.16 -5.67 22.81
N LEU A 293 5.00 -5.19 21.91
CA LEU A 293 5.01 -3.77 21.58
C LEU A 293 3.73 -3.38 20.84
N MET A 294 3.35 -4.18 19.85
CA MET A 294 2.09 -3.98 19.12
C MET A 294 0.91 -4.05 20.08
N ALA A 295 0.86 -5.02 21.00
CA ALA A 295 -0.18 -5.11 22.02
C ALA A 295 -0.21 -3.91 22.98
N TYR A 296 0.94 -3.35 23.36
CA TYR A 296 1.02 -2.19 24.25
C TYR A 296 0.55 -0.89 23.56
N PHE A 297 0.94 -0.66 22.31
CA PHE A 297 0.53 0.53 21.55
C PHE A 297 -0.87 0.39 20.94
N SER A 298 -1.29 -0.83 20.60
CA SER A 298 -2.64 -1.11 20.14
C SER A 298 -3.65 -1.15 21.28
N TRP A 299 -3.20 -1.27 22.54
CA TRP A 299 -4.15 -1.44 23.63
C TRP A 299 -3.66 -0.95 25.01
N SER A 300 -4.09 0.27 25.35
CA SER A 300 -4.32 0.75 26.73
C SER A 300 -5.50 0.01 27.41
N GLY A 301 -5.42 -1.33 27.50
CA GLY A 301 -6.51 -2.18 28.03
C GLY A 301 -6.51 -3.68 27.66
N PHE A 302 -5.53 -4.23 26.91
CA PHE A 302 -5.40 -5.69 26.72
C PHE A 302 -4.60 -6.27 27.87
N LYS A 303 -4.85 -5.75 29.07
CA LYS A 303 -4.25 -6.23 30.31
C LYS A 303 -4.88 -7.55 30.77
N SER A 304 -5.83 -8.12 30.03
CA SER A 304 -6.65 -9.24 30.48
C SER A 304 -6.48 -10.54 29.70
N ILE A 305 -5.46 -10.72 28.85
CA ILE A 305 -5.09 -12.09 28.44
C ILE A 305 -4.15 -12.69 29.51
N PRO A 306 -4.62 -13.65 30.33
CA PRO A 306 -3.72 -14.39 31.21
C PRO A 306 -2.72 -15.16 30.34
N ARG A 307 -1.43 -15.01 30.66
CA ARG A 307 -0.40 -15.93 30.17
C ARG A 307 -0.71 -17.29 30.76
N ASN A 308 -1.28 -18.20 29.97
CA ASN A 308 -1.40 -19.60 30.37
C ASN A 308 0.01 -20.24 30.28
N PRO A 309 0.60 -20.71 31.40
CA PRO A 309 1.91 -21.36 31.40
C PRO A 309 1.91 -22.77 30.78
N HIS A 310 0.74 -23.32 30.45
CA HIS A 310 0.58 -24.71 29.97
C HIS A 310 0.29 -24.85 28.47
N MET A 311 0.60 -23.84 27.65
CA MET A 311 0.74 -24.10 26.21
C MET A 311 2.08 -24.79 25.95
N ASP A 312 2.05 -26.12 26.01
CA ASP A 312 3.12 -27.02 25.61
C ASP A 312 3.66 -26.72 24.18
N PRO A 313 4.90 -27.16 23.87
CA PRO A 313 5.68 -26.73 22.71
C PRO A 313 5.24 -27.33 21.36
N TYR A 314 4.01 -27.85 21.24
CA TYR A 314 3.54 -28.55 20.04
C TYR A 314 3.11 -27.64 18.88
N CYS A 315 3.36 -26.33 18.95
CA CYS A 315 3.39 -25.46 17.76
C CYS A 315 4.78 -25.49 17.07
N GLY A 316 5.48 -26.62 17.19
CA GLY A 316 6.52 -27.03 16.26
C GLY A 316 5.92 -27.26 14.88
N SER A 317 6.62 -26.76 13.86
CA SER A 317 6.48 -27.21 12.47
C SER A 317 5.06 -27.24 11.89
N ILE A 318 4.55 -26.08 11.47
CA ILE A 318 3.86 -26.04 10.17
C ILE A 318 4.96 -25.94 9.09
N SER A 319 5.71 -27.04 8.97
CA SER A 319 6.43 -27.37 7.75
C SER A 319 5.37 -27.69 6.70
N ILE A 320 5.10 -26.72 5.83
CA ILE A 320 4.35 -26.97 4.59
C ILE A 320 5.17 -28.01 3.83
N PRO A 321 4.68 -29.24 3.59
CA PRO A 321 5.41 -30.18 2.76
C PRO A 321 5.42 -29.63 1.34
N PHE A 322 6.60 -29.21 0.90
CA PHE A 322 6.92 -29.10 -0.52
C PHE A 322 6.96 -30.53 -1.06
N HIS A 323 5.83 -31.03 -1.55
CA HIS A 323 5.90 -32.14 -2.48
C HIS A 323 6.36 -31.60 -3.83
N SER A 324 7.56 -32.03 -4.20
CA SER A 324 8.07 -32.01 -5.57
C SER A 324 7.12 -32.80 -6.48
N THR A 325 6.49 -32.12 -7.43
CA THR A 325 6.17 -32.57 -8.81
C THR A 325 5.44 -31.49 -9.60
#